data_AF-A0A0G0TDQ5-F1
#
_entry.id   AF-A0A0G0TDQ5-F1
#
_cell.length_a   1.000
_cell.length_b   1.000
_cell.length_c   1.000
_cell.angle_alpha   90.00
_cell.angle_beta   90.00
_cell.angle_gamma   90.00
#
_symmetry.space_group_name_H-M   'P 1'
#
loop_
_entity.id
_entity.type
_entity.pdbx_description
1 polymer ?
#
loop_
_entity_poly.entity_id
_entity_poly.type
_entity_poly.pdbx_seq_one_letter_code
_entity_poly.pdbx_strand_id
1 'polypeptide(L)'
;MDAIAEVVRIFEDSDIIHVDGRIDPLKDIEVINLELILADLQTVTKRIANLNKEVKKGDKEAIFEQETLLKLEKIFQDGKLASSLEVSEKEMAVIKLLNLLTIKPILYVLNKKAGGKNLDEMNDERYVRILDFLNSSGAKWVLVDAGIEQELKDLSPEEKKEFRDGLAGAEDDGIDNLIKKGYELLNLITYFTTGEDETRAWTIVSGWTAPQAGTAIHNDFKDKFIRAEVINWQDLLSSGSYAKAREKGLVRTEGKEYIVQDGDVIEFRI
;
A
#
# COMPACT_ATOMS: atom_id res chain seq x y z
N MET A 1 -7.78 -6.63 -4.31
CA MET A 1 -7.07 -5.34 -4.49
C MET A 1 -7.32 -4.54 -3.23
N ASP A 2 -6.24 -4.31 -2.48
CA ASP A 2 -6.28 -3.87 -1.09
C ASP A 2 -5.76 -2.43 -0.92
N ALA A 3 -5.28 -1.82 -2.01
CA ALA A 3 -4.90 -0.42 -2.15
C ALA A 3 -5.14 0.05 -3.59
N ILE A 4 -5.08 1.37 -3.80
CA ILE A 4 -5.14 2.02 -5.12
C ILE A 4 -3.85 2.82 -5.32
N ALA A 5 -3.22 2.65 -6.48
CA ALA A 5 -2.17 3.55 -6.94
C ALA A 5 -2.77 4.48 -8.00
N GLU A 6 -2.92 5.75 -7.66
CA GLU A 6 -3.54 6.75 -8.54
C GLU A 6 -2.44 7.55 -9.23
N VAL A 7 -2.29 7.35 -10.54
CA VAL A 7 -1.26 8.04 -11.32
C VAL A 7 -1.78 9.41 -11.75
N VAL A 8 -1.11 10.46 -11.28
CA VAL A 8 -1.49 11.85 -11.50
C VAL A 8 -0.42 12.52 -12.36
N ARG A 9 -0.83 13.05 -13.52
CA ARG A 9 0.09 13.71 -14.45
C ARG A 9 0.50 15.09 -13.92
N ILE A 10 1.81 15.34 -13.80
CA ILE A 10 2.35 16.64 -13.38
C ILE A 10 3.33 17.25 -14.40
N PHE A 11 3.19 16.91 -15.69
CA PHE A 11 4.02 17.45 -16.76
C PHE A 11 3.21 17.89 -17.98
N GLU A 12 3.58 19.02 -18.59
CA GLU A 12 3.03 19.46 -19.87
C GLU A 12 3.77 18.83 -21.04
N ASP A 13 3.01 18.41 -22.04
CA ASP A 13 3.52 17.83 -23.28
C ASP A 13 2.51 18.12 -24.41
N SER A 14 2.96 18.79 -25.46
CA SER A 14 2.13 19.16 -26.62
C SER A 14 1.65 17.95 -27.42
N ASP A 15 2.36 16.82 -27.31
CA ASP A 15 2.04 15.60 -28.03
C ASP A 15 1.01 14.74 -27.28
N ILE A 16 0.68 15.09 -26.03
CA ILE A 16 -0.27 14.35 -25.18
C ILE A 16 -1.43 15.26 -24.76
N ILE A 17 -2.58 15.06 -25.42
CA ILE A 17 -3.81 15.81 -25.17
C ILE A 17 -4.40 15.45 -23.80
N HIS A 18 -4.72 16.47 -23.01
CA HIS A 18 -5.51 16.31 -21.77
C HIS A 18 -7.01 16.36 -22.09
N VAL A 19 -7.83 15.54 -21.43
CA VAL A 19 -9.28 15.47 -21.68
C VAL A 19 -9.98 16.83 -21.53
N ASP A 20 -9.52 17.63 -20.56
CA ASP A 20 -10.02 18.99 -20.29
C ASP A 20 -9.25 20.09 -21.04
N GLY A 21 -8.33 19.73 -21.94
CA GLY A 21 -7.50 20.66 -22.70
C GLY A 21 -6.39 21.37 -21.91
N ARG A 22 -6.43 21.31 -20.57
CA ARG A 22 -5.36 21.76 -19.67
C ARG A 22 -5.17 20.76 -18.53
N ILE A 23 -3.93 20.60 -18.10
CA ILE A 23 -3.55 19.77 -16.96
C ILE A 23 -3.84 20.51 -15.67
N ASP A 24 -4.65 19.90 -14.81
CA ASP A 24 -4.91 20.33 -13.44
C ASP A 24 -4.93 19.09 -12.50
N PRO A 25 -3.78 18.72 -11.92
CA PRO A 25 -3.62 17.48 -11.15
C PRO A 25 -4.64 17.31 -10.02
N LEU A 26 -4.97 18.40 -9.33
CA LEU A 26 -5.92 18.36 -8.21
C LEU A 26 -7.34 18.10 -8.70
N LYS A 27 -7.72 18.72 -9.82
CA LYS A 27 -9.02 18.49 -10.43
C LYS A 27 -9.16 17.05 -10.93
N ASP A 28 -8.09 16.49 -11.50
CA ASP A 28 -8.07 15.10 -11.95
C ASP A 28 -8.30 14.13 -10.77
N ILE A 29 -7.64 14.37 -9.63
CA ILE A 29 -7.88 13.64 -8.38
C ILE A 29 -9.33 13.77 -7.90
N GLU A 30 -9.87 14.99 -7.90
CA GLU A 30 -11.27 15.23 -7.48
C GLU A 30 -12.28 14.48 -8.35
N VAL A 31 -12.04 14.42 -9.66
CA VAL A 31 -12.88 13.68 -10.61
C VAL A 31 -12.83 12.18 -10.31
N ILE A 32 -11.63 11.60 -10.18
CA ILE A 32 -11.46 10.17 -9.87
C ILE A 32 -12.11 9.84 -8.54
N ASN A 33 -11.87 10.64 -7.50
CA ASN A 33 -12.48 10.45 -6.19
C ASN A 33 -14.01 10.48 -6.26
N LEU A 34 -14.59 11.43 -7.01
CA LEU A 34 -16.03 11.51 -7.18
C LEU A 34 -16.59 10.26 -7.89
N GLU A 35 -15.92 9.76 -8.93
CA GLU A 35 -16.32 8.53 -9.62
C GLU A 35 -16.31 7.31 -8.68
N LEU A 36 -15.25 7.17 -7.87
CA LEU A 36 -15.16 6.10 -6.87
C LEU A 36 -16.26 6.21 -5.81
N ILE A 37 -16.53 7.42 -5.32
CA ILE A 37 -17.60 7.71 -4.35
C ILE A 37 -18.97 7.35 -4.92
N LEU A 38 -19.24 7.71 -6.17
CA LEU A 38 -20.52 7.40 -6.82
C LEU A 38 -20.72 5.88 -6.98
N ALA A 39 -19.67 5.13 -7.30
CA ALA A 39 -19.73 3.67 -7.38
C ALA A 39 -20.02 3.02 -6.01
N ASP A 40 -19.36 3.50 -4.95
CA ASP A 40 -19.60 3.01 -3.59
C ASP A 40 -20.97 3.41 -3.05
N LEU A 41 -21.44 4.62 -3.34
CA LEU A 41 -22.78 5.10 -3.00
C LEU A 41 -23.86 4.20 -3.60
N GLN A 42 -23.73 3.83 -4.88
CA GLN A 42 -24.66 2.86 -5.50
C GLN A 42 -24.66 1.51 -4.77
N THR A 43 -23.49 1.03 -4.35
CA THR A 43 -23.34 -0.22 -3.60
C THR A 43 -24.04 -0.13 -2.24
N VAL A 44 -23.80 0.94 -1.50
CA VAL A 44 -24.39 1.20 -0.18
C VAL A 44 -25.90 1.36 -0.26
N THR A 45 -26.41 2.22 -1.14
CA THR A 45 -27.86 2.45 -1.29
C THR A 45 -28.59 1.16 -1.68
N LYS A 46 -28.01 0.34 -2.57
CA LYS A 46 -28.58 -0.97 -2.92
C LYS A 46 -28.62 -1.92 -1.72
N ARG A 47 -27.58 -1.93 -0.89
CA ARG A 47 -27.53 -2.78 0.30
C ARG A 47 -28.56 -2.35 1.35
N ILE A 48 -28.69 -1.05 1.60
CA ILE A 48 -29.73 -0.49 2.49
C ILE A 48 -31.12 -0.94 2.05
N ALA A 49 -31.41 -0.85 0.74
CA ALA A 49 -32.71 -1.26 0.20
C ALA A 49 -33.04 -2.75 0.46
N ASN A 50 -32.03 -3.62 0.40
CA ASN A 50 -32.18 -5.06 0.62
C ASN A 50 -32.38 -5.44 2.09
N LEU A 51 -31.89 -4.63 3.05
CA LEU A 51 -32.01 -4.88 4.49
C LEU A 51 -33.39 -4.53 5.07
N ASN A 52 -34.23 -3.82 4.30
CA ASN A 52 -35.49 -3.26 4.79
C ASN A 52 -36.43 -4.29 5.44
N LYS A 53 -36.45 -5.54 4.96
CA LYS A 53 -37.35 -6.57 5.48
C LYS A 53 -36.87 -7.09 6.83
N GLU A 54 -35.58 -7.34 6.96
CA GLU A 54 -34.91 -7.82 8.16
C GLU A 54 -34.94 -6.76 9.26
N VAL A 55 -34.68 -5.49 8.90
CA VAL A 55 -34.82 -4.34 9.81
C VAL A 55 -36.25 -4.23 10.35
N LYS A 56 -37.27 -4.31 9.48
CA LYS A 56 -38.69 -4.25 9.89
C LYS A 56 -39.09 -5.40 10.81
N LYS A 57 -38.39 -6.54 10.76
CA LYS A 57 -38.61 -7.69 11.65
C LYS A 57 -37.90 -7.55 12.99
N GLY A 58 -37.08 -6.50 13.18
CA GLY A 58 -36.34 -6.27 14.42
C GLY A 58 -35.04 -7.08 14.51
N ASP A 59 -34.47 -7.52 13.38
CA ASP A 59 -33.17 -8.19 13.38
C ASP A 59 -32.07 -7.19 13.79
N LYS A 60 -31.40 -7.49 14.91
CA LYS A 60 -30.40 -6.60 15.51
C LYS A 60 -29.16 -6.43 14.64
N GLU A 61 -28.75 -7.46 13.91
CA GLU A 61 -27.57 -7.39 13.03
C GLU A 61 -27.91 -6.55 11.80
N ALA A 62 -29.10 -6.74 11.21
CA ALA A 62 -29.55 -5.96 10.07
C ALA A 62 -29.75 -4.47 10.41
N ILE A 63 -30.26 -4.16 11.61
CA ILE A 63 -30.38 -2.78 12.11
C ILE A 63 -29.00 -2.13 12.23
N PHE A 64 -28.06 -2.81 12.87
CA PHE A 64 -26.70 -2.30 13.05
C PHE A 64 -25.98 -2.09 11.70
N GLU A 65 -26.13 -3.04 10.77
CA GLU A 65 -25.60 -2.89 9.41
C GLU A 65 -26.23 -1.69 8.70
N GLN A 66 -27.55 -1.52 8.77
CA GLN A 66 -28.23 -0.38 8.15
C GLN A 66 -27.76 0.95 8.74
N GLU A 67 -27.60 1.07 10.07
CA GLU A 67 -27.08 2.28 10.72
C GLU A 67 -25.67 2.62 10.24
N THR A 68 -24.82 1.60 10.09
CA THR A 68 -23.45 1.77 9.55
C THR A 68 -23.49 2.27 8.10
N LEU A 69 -24.35 1.69 7.27
CA LEU A 69 -24.50 2.05 5.87
C LEU A 69 -25.07 3.47 5.68
N LEU A 70 -25.98 3.91 6.55
CA LEU A 70 -26.51 5.28 6.52
C LEU A 70 -25.43 6.33 6.85
N LYS A 71 -24.45 6.00 7.71
CA LYS A 71 -23.29 6.87 7.94
C LYS A 71 -22.43 7.00 6.68
N LEU A 72 -22.18 5.88 5.98
CA LEU A 72 -21.45 5.87 4.72
C LEU A 72 -22.18 6.66 3.63
N GLU A 73 -23.49 6.44 3.47
CA GLU A 73 -24.31 7.17 2.49
C GLU A 73 -24.19 8.69 2.68
N LYS A 74 -24.21 9.16 3.93
CA LYS A 74 -24.07 10.57 4.26
C LYS A 74 -22.71 11.15 3.85
N ILE A 75 -21.60 10.48 4.16
CA ILE A 75 -20.28 11.00 3.78
C ILE A 75 -20.06 11.00 2.25
N PHE A 76 -20.65 10.04 1.54
CA PHE A 76 -20.60 10.00 0.09
C PHE A 76 -21.39 11.15 -0.55
N GLN A 77 -22.54 11.50 0.02
CA GLN A 77 -23.30 12.69 -0.39
C GLN A 77 -22.53 14.00 -0.15
N ASP A 78 -21.67 14.03 0.88
CA ASP A 78 -20.77 15.15 1.16
C ASP A 78 -19.48 15.13 0.29
N GLY A 79 -19.34 14.18 -0.65
CA GLY A 79 -18.18 14.05 -1.53
C GLY A 79 -16.92 13.54 -0.84
N LYS A 80 -17.05 12.80 0.27
CA LYS A 80 -15.92 12.27 1.05
C LYS A 80 -15.74 10.76 0.87
N LEU A 81 -14.48 10.32 0.88
CA LEU A 81 -14.10 8.90 0.80
C LEU A 81 -14.47 8.14 2.07
N ALA A 82 -14.77 6.84 1.96
CA ALA A 82 -15.07 6.00 3.12
C ALA A 82 -13.90 5.91 4.12
N SER A 83 -12.66 6.02 3.63
CA SER A 83 -11.45 6.05 4.46
C SER A 83 -11.38 7.24 5.42
N SER A 84 -12.17 8.30 5.20
CA SER A 84 -12.25 9.46 6.10
C SER A 84 -13.20 9.28 7.29
N LEU A 85 -14.00 8.21 7.29
CA LEU A 85 -14.97 7.94 8.36
C LEU A 85 -14.31 7.22 9.53
N GLU A 86 -14.36 7.82 10.72
CA GLU A 86 -14.02 7.11 11.95
C GLU A 86 -15.11 6.06 12.26
N VAL A 87 -14.69 4.81 12.39
CA VAL A 87 -15.58 3.66 12.61
C VAL A 87 -15.05 2.77 13.72
N SER A 88 -15.95 2.15 14.46
CA SER A 88 -15.63 1.09 15.42
C SER A 88 -15.21 -0.21 14.72
N GLU A 89 -14.56 -1.13 15.44
CA GLU A 89 -14.17 -2.44 14.90
C GLU A 89 -15.36 -3.23 14.33
N LYS A 90 -16.54 -3.12 14.97
CA LYS A 90 -17.77 -3.78 14.50
C LYS A 90 -18.29 -3.17 13.21
N GLU A 91 -18.27 -1.84 13.10
CA GLU A 91 -18.63 -1.15 11.86
C GLU A 91 -17.65 -1.50 10.74
N MET A 92 -16.35 -1.50 11.03
CA MET A 92 -15.32 -1.89 10.06
C MET A 92 -15.52 -3.33 9.56
N ALA A 93 -15.92 -4.26 10.43
CA ALA A 93 -16.24 -5.64 10.03
C ALA A 93 -17.40 -5.69 9.01
N VAL A 94 -18.42 -4.85 9.19
CA VAL A 94 -19.53 -4.71 8.22
C VAL A 94 -19.04 -4.09 6.92
N ILE A 95 -18.27 -3.00 6.99
CA ILE A 95 -17.77 -2.26 5.81
C ILE A 95 -16.89 -3.15 4.93
N LYS A 96 -16.04 -3.99 5.54
CA LYS A 96 -15.18 -4.93 4.81
C LYS A 96 -15.97 -5.91 3.94
N LEU A 97 -17.19 -6.29 4.32
CA LEU A 97 -18.02 -7.19 3.53
C LEU A 97 -18.52 -6.57 2.22
N LEU A 98 -18.56 -5.23 2.15
CA LEU A 98 -19.04 -4.49 0.98
C LEU A 98 -17.96 -4.35 -0.11
N ASN A 99 -16.69 -4.57 0.22
CA ASN A 99 -15.54 -4.39 -0.68
C ASN A 99 -15.52 -3.01 -1.38
N LEU A 100 -15.87 -1.96 -0.63
CA LEU A 100 -15.88 -0.58 -1.13
C LEU A 100 -14.53 -0.17 -1.72
N LEU A 101 -14.54 0.71 -2.70
CA LEU A 101 -13.34 1.23 -3.35
C LEU A 101 -12.67 2.30 -2.48
N THR A 102 -13.46 3.24 -1.97
CA THR A 102 -13.01 4.44 -1.25
C THR A 102 -12.56 4.18 0.20
N ILE A 103 -12.73 2.96 0.70
CA ILE A 103 -12.15 2.54 2.00
C ILE A 103 -10.67 2.12 1.86
N LYS A 104 -10.25 1.79 0.63
CA LYS A 104 -8.88 1.34 0.37
C LYS A 104 -7.93 2.52 0.49
N PRO A 105 -6.73 2.32 1.05
CA PRO A 105 -5.71 3.35 1.05
C PRO A 105 -5.28 3.69 -0.39
N ILE A 106 -5.01 4.97 -0.64
CA ILE A 106 -4.59 5.49 -1.95
C ILE A 106 -3.15 5.98 -1.83
N LEU A 107 -2.30 5.56 -2.77
CA LEU A 107 -0.97 6.10 -3.01
C LEU A 107 -1.01 6.94 -4.29
N TYR A 108 -0.74 8.24 -4.18
CA TYR A 108 -0.68 9.13 -5.33
C TYR A 108 0.69 9.06 -6.00
N VAL A 109 0.72 8.72 -7.28
CA VAL A 109 1.93 8.60 -8.09
C VAL A 109 2.00 9.84 -8.98
N LEU A 110 2.74 10.85 -8.54
CA LEU A 110 2.93 12.08 -9.28
C LEU A 110 3.90 11.81 -10.42
N ASN A 111 3.34 11.63 -11.62
CA ASN A 111 4.09 11.25 -12.80
C ASN A 111 4.66 12.50 -13.49
N LYS A 112 5.99 12.60 -13.54
CA LYS A 112 6.75 13.61 -14.28
C LYS A 112 7.32 13.04 -15.57
N LYS A 113 7.98 13.89 -16.36
CA LYS A 113 8.63 13.51 -17.61
C LYS A 113 9.98 14.22 -17.76
N ALA A 114 11.05 13.46 -17.92
CA ALA A 114 12.39 13.94 -18.16
C ALA A 114 12.46 14.69 -19.49
N GLY A 115 13.11 15.85 -19.46
CA GLY A 115 13.13 16.79 -20.60
C GLY A 115 11.77 17.45 -20.90
N GLY A 116 10.72 17.15 -20.12
CA GLY A 116 9.40 17.77 -20.20
C GLY A 116 9.31 19.08 -19.40
N LYS A 117 8.13 19.72 -19.47
CA LYS A 117 7.80 20.87 -18.63
C LYS A 117 7.07 20.38 -17.38
N ASN A 118 7.82 20.08 -16.32
CA ASN A 118 7.25 19.52 -15.10
C ASN A 118 6.82 20.62 -14.11
N LEU A 119 5.65 20.43 -13.49
CA LEU A 119 5.07 21.43 -12.59
C LEU A 119 5.91 21.61 -11.30
N ASP A 120 6.59 20.55 -10.84
CA ASP A 120 7.50 20.55 -9.68
C ASP A 120 8.77 21.39 -9.89
N GLU A 121 9.17 21.59 -11.15
CA GLU A 121 10.39 22.30 -11.53
C GLU A 121 10.14 23.78 -11.90
N MET A 122 8.88 24.17 -12.04
CA MET A 122 8.48 25.47 -12.59
C MET A 122 7.93 26.47 -11.56
N ASN A 123 7.90 26.10 -10.27
CA ASN A 123 7.19 26.87 -9.23
C ASN A 123 5.73 27.16 -9.63
N ASP A 124 5.05 26.16 -10.19
CA ASP A 124 3.69 26.29 -10.69
C ASP A 124 2.66 26.19 -9.55
N GLU A 125 1.68 27.09 -9.51
CA GLU A 125 0.62 27.10 -8.49
C GLU A 125 -0.15 25.77 -8.44
N ARG A 126 -0.29 25.07 -9.57
CA ARG A 126 -0.96 23.76 -9.61
C ARG A 126 -0.21 22.72 -8.78
N TYR A 127 1.12 22.77 -8.78
CA TYR A 127 1.95 21.87 -7.97
C TYR A 127 1.84 22.19 -6.47
N VAL A 128 1.81 23.48 -6.12
CA VAL A 128 1.60 23.91 -4.73
C VAL A 128 0.26 23.40 -4.20
N ARG A 129 -0.82 23.55 -4.98
CA ARG A 129 -2.16 23.10 -4.57
C ARG A 129 -2.24 21.58 -4.33
N ILE A 130 -1.62 20.77 -5.18
CA ILE A 130 -1.62 19.32 -4.97
C ILE A 130 -0.79 18.93 -3.74
N LEU A 131 0.36 19.59 -3.50
CA LEU A 131 1.13 19.34 -2.27
C LEU A 131 0.36 19.73 -1.00
N ASP A 132 -0.36 20.86 -1.01
CA ASP A 132 -1.21 21.26 0.11
C ASP A 132 -2.31 20.24 0.40
N PHE A 133 -2.96 19.71 -0.66
CA PHE A 133 -3.94 18.63 -0.54
C PHE A 133 -3.31 17.36 0.05
N LEU A 134 -2.18 16.91 -0.48
CA LEU A 134 -1.50 15.68 -0.02
C LEU A 134 -1.05 15.80 1.44
N ASN A 135 -0.50 16.94 1.83
CA ASN A 135 -0.04 17.19 3.20
C ASN A 135 -1.20 17.32 4.19
N SER A 136 -2.26 18.06 3.84
CA SER A 136 -3.40 18.28 4.74
C SER A 136 -4.28 17.03 4.92
N SER A 137 -4.32 16.15 3.92
CA SER A 137 -5.03 14.86 3.99
C SER A 137 -4.20 13.74 4.61
N GLY A 138 -2.90 13.94 4.79
CA GLY A 138 -1.97 12.88 5.22
C GLY A 138 -1.78 11.77 4.17
N ALA A 139 -2.11 12.05 2.91
CA ALA A 139 -2.00 11.11 1.81
C ALA A 139 -0.54 10.70 1.57
N LYS A 140 -0.35 9.43 1.21
CA LYS A 140 0.95 8.94 0.76
C LYS A 140 1.10 9.25 -0.72
N TRP A 141 2.30 9.67 -1.11
CA TRP A 141 2.61 9.96 -2.50
C TRP A 141 4.07 9.69 -2.83
N VAL A 142 4.36 9.53 -4.11
CA VAL A 142 5.70 9.42 -4.69
C VAL A 142 5.77 10.21 -5.98
N LEU A 143 6.98 10.69 -6.30
CA LEU A 143 7.31 11.22 -7.62
C LEU A 143 7.87 10.06 -8.45
N VAL A 144 7.46 9.94 -9.71
CA VAL A 144 7.95 8.91 -10.63
C VAL A 144 8.04 9.49 -12.04
N ASP A 145 9.04 9.09 -12.82
CA ASP A 145 9.00 9.22 -14.28
C ASP A 145 8.68 7.87 -14.93
N ALA A 146 7.41 7.65 -15.26
CA ALA A 146 6.98 6.39 -15.85
C ALA A 146 7.56 6.17 -17.27
N GLY A 147 7.95 7.24 -17.96
CA GLY A 147 8.59 7.16 -19.27
C GLY A 147 10.00 6.57 -19.16
N ILE A 148 10.82 7.11 -18.25
CA ILE A 148 12.15 6.58 -17.96
C ILE A 148 12.05 5.12 -17.49
N GLU A 149 11.17 4.82 -16.53
CA GLU A 149 11.06 3.46 -15.99
C GLU A 149 10.70 2.42 -17.07
N GLN A 150 9.94 2.83 -18.09
CA GLN A 150 9.63 1.99 -19.24
C GLN A 150 10.85 1.74 -20.14
N GLU A 151 11.73 2.73 -20.31
CA GLU A 151 12.99 2.57 -21.07
C GLU A 151 13.99 1.69 -20.31
N LEU A 152 14.03 1.82 -18.98
CA LEU A 152 14.93 1.09 -18.11
C LEU A 152 14.56 -0.39 -17.94
N LYS A 153 13.29 -0.77 -18.16
CA LYS A 153 12.78 -2.10 -17.75
C LYS A 153 13.59 -3.29 -18.26
N ASP A 154 14.15 -3.19 -19.47
CA ASP A 154 14.87 -4.26 -20.17
C ASP A 154 16.40 -4.18 -19.99
N LEU A 155 16.89 -3.20 -19.23
CA LEU A 155 18.32 -2.98 -18.98
C LEU A 155 18.82 -3.73 -17.73
N SER A 156 20.12 -4.03 -17.71
CA SER A 156 20.80 -4.60 -16.54
C SER A 156 20.84 -3.59 -15.38
N PRO A 157 21.03 -4.05 -14.12
CA PRO A 157 21.17 -3.13 -12.97
C PRO A 157 22.28 -2.09 -13.15
N GLU A 158 23.40 -2.49 -13.77
CA GLU A 158 24.53 -1.60 -14.06
C GLU A 158 24.16 -0.56 -15.11
N GLU A 159 23.52 -0.99 -16.21
CA GLU A 159 23.05 -0.11 -17.27
C GLU A 159 21.98 0.88 -16.77
N LYS A 160 21.05 0.41 -15.92
CA LYS A 160 20.06 1.27 -15.26
C LYS A 160 20.72 2.36 -14.43
N LYS A 161 21.75 1.99 -13.66
CA LYS A 161 22.49 2.93 -12.83
C LYS A 161 23.23 3.95 -13.68
N GLU A 162 23.96 3.52 -14.71
CA GLU A 162 24.68 4.43 -15.62
C GLU A 162 23.71 5.39 -16.33
N PHE A 163 22.54 4.91 -16.75
CA PHE A 163 21.52 5.75 -17.37
C PHE A 163 20.98 6.80 -16.42
N ARG A 164 20.64 6.42 -15.17
CA ARG A 164 20.16 7.34 -14.13
C ARG A 164 21.24 8.37 -13.75
N ASP A 165 22.50 7.96 -13.60
CA ASP A 165 23.63 8.85 -13.30
C ASP A 165 23.87 9.88 -14.41
N GLY A 166 23.53 9.55 -15.66
CA GLY A 166 23.61 10.44 -16.82
C GLY A 166 22.48 11.48 -16.92
N LEU A 167 21.39 11.32 -16.17
CA LEU A 167 20.26 12.24 -16.17
C LEU A 167 20.43 13.28 -15.06
N ALA A 168 20.59 14.55 -15.45
CA ALA A 168 20.62 15.65 -14.49
C ALA A 168 19.28 15.74 -13.73
N GLY A 169 19.33 15.64 -12.40
CA GLY A 169 18.15 15.75 -11.54
C GLY A 169 17.46 14.43 -11.16
N ALA A 170 18.01 13.28 -11.55
CA ALA A 170 17.51 11.97 -11.14
C ALA A 170 18.15 11.49 -9.81
N GLU A 171 17.86 12.17 -8.70
CA GLU A 171 17.85 11.49 -7.38
C GLU A 171 16.55 10.65 -7.23
N ASP A 172 16.05 10.10 -8.34
CA ASP A 172 14.82 9.34 -8.38
C ASP A 172 15.16 7.86 -8.18
N ASP A 173 14.76 7.34 -7.02
CA ASP A 173 14.76 5.89 -6.74
C ASP A 173 13.79 5.14 -7.70
N GLY A 174 13.00 5.85 -8.51
CA GLY A 174 12.19 5.31 -9.59
C GLY A 174 11.08 4.41 -9.06
N ILE A 175 10.84 3.30 -9.76
CA ILE A 175 9.80 2.33 -9.36
C ILE A 175 10.09 1.68 -8.01
N ASP A 176 11.34 1.65 -7.53
CA ASP A 176 11.69 1.04 -6.25
C ASP A 176 11.08 1.82 -5.08
N ASN A 177 11.03 3.15 -5.17
CA ASN A 177 10.35 3.98 -4.16
C ASN A 177 8.84 3.76 -4.18
N LEU A 178 8.25 3.64 -5.37
CA LEU A 178 6.83 3.28 -5.53
C LEU A 178 6.52 1.94 -4.86
N ILE A 179 7.37 0.92 -5.06
CA ILE A 179 7.23 -0.40 -4.44
C ILE A 179 7.34 -0.29 -2.90
N LYS A 180 8.38 0.38 -2.39
CA LYS A 180 8.58 0.57 -0.94
C LYS A 180 7.38 1.29 -0.31
N LYS A 181 6.90 2.36 -0.93
CA LYS A 181 5.70 3.09 -0.46
C LYS A 181 4.43 2.26 -0.57
N GLY A 182 4.29 1.39 -1.56
CA GLY A 182 3.21 0.41 -1.63
C GLY A 182 3.24 -0.59 -0.46
N TYR A 183 4.43 -1.09 -0.11
CA TYR A 183 4.63 -1.96 1.07
C TYR A 183 4.28 -1.24 2.36
N GLU A 184 4.78 -0.02 2.56
CA GLU A 184 4.44 0.82 3.72
C GLU A 184 2.93 1.07 3.82
N LEU A 185 2.27 1.42 2.69
CA LEU A 185 0.84 1.71 2.63
C LEU A 185 -0.02 0.50 3.05
N LEU A 186 0.39 -0.69 2.62
CA LEU A 186 -0.28 -1.94 2.95
C LEU A 186 0.14 -2.51 4.32
N ASN A 187 0.99 -1.79 5.06
CA ASN A 187 1.55 -2.22 6.34
C ASN A 187 2.24 -3.59 6.23
N LEU A 188 3.00 -3.80 5.15
CA LEU A 188 3.71 -5.04 4.86
C LEU A 188 5.17 -4.94 5.32
N ILE A 189 5.68 -6.05 5.83
CA ILE A 189 7.10 -6.26 6.15
C ILE A 189 7.59 -7.52 5.45
N THR A 190 8.91 -7.67 5.37
CA THR A 190 9.56 -8.82 4.76
C THR A 190 10.42 -9.54 5.78
N TYR A 191 10.26 -10.86 5.90
CA TYR A 191 11.22 -11.72 6.59
C TYR A 191 11.86 -12.68 5.58
N PHE A 192 12.93 -13.35 5.98
CA PHE A 192 13.70 -14.23 5.12
C PHE A 192 13.75 -15.66 5.66
N THR A 193 13.79 -16.62 4.76
CA THR A 193 14.32 -17.96 5.01
C THR A 193 15.56 -18.13 4.17
N THR A 194 16.62 -18.73 4.72
CA THR A 194 17.86 -18.99 3.99
C THR A 194 18.46 -20.32 4.41
N GLY A 195 19.01 -21.04 3.45
CA GLY A 195 19.69 -22.31 3.60
C GLY A 195 20.57 -22.61 2.39
N GLU A 196 21.11 -23.83 2.31
CA GLU A 196 21.97 -24.23 1.19
C GLU A 196 21.23 -24.23 -0.15
N ASP A 197 19.96 -24.64 -0.15
CA ASP A 197 19.16 -24.79 -1.36
C ASP A 197 18.51 -23.47 -1.83
N GLU A 198 18.01 -22.66 -0.89
CA GLU A 198 17.22 -21.48 -1.22
C GLU A 198 17.44 -20.34 -0.22
N THR A 199 17.42 -19.10 -0.72
CA THR A 199 17.20 -17.90 0.07
C THR A 199 16.01 -17.15 -0.49
N ARG A 200 15.03 -16.86 0.36
CA ARG A 200 13.75 -16.30 -0.07
C ARG A 200 13.23 -15.25 0.90
N ALA A 201 12.66 -14.19 0.32
CA ALA A 201 11.88 -13.16 1.01
C ALA A 201 10.41 -13.57 1.08
N TRP A 202 9.79 -13.37 2.25
CA TRP A 202 8.38 -13.64 2.52
C TRP A 202 7.71 -12.37 3.01
N THR A 203 6.64 -11.98 2.34
CA THR A 203 5.86 -10.79 2.68
C THR A 203 4.72 -11.14 3.62
N ILE A 204 4.61 -10.39 4.72
CA ILE A 204 3.55 -10.54 5.73
C ILE A 204 3.05 -9.15 6.16
N VAL A 205 1.88 -9.09 6.80
CA VAL A 205 1.42 -7.85 7.44
C VAL A 205 2.19 -7.67 8.75
N SER A 206 2.64 -6.44 9.01
CA SER A 206 3.29 -6.08 10.26
C SER A 206 2.41 -6.43 11.46
N GLY A 207 3.03 -6.93 12.52
CA GLY A 207 2.33 -7.39 13.73
C GLY A 207 1.90 -8.85 13.70
N TRP A 208 2.19 -9.60 12.62
CA TRP A 208 1.97 -11.05 12.60
C TRP A 208 2.90 -11.77 13.58
N THR A 209 2.34 -12.75 14.30
CA THR A 209 3.13 -13.67 15.13
C THR A 209 3.93 -14.65 14.27
N ALA A 210 4.96 -15.29 14.82
CA ALA A 210 5.74 -16.30 14.10
C ALA A 210 4.87 -17.43 13.49
N PRO A 211 3.90 -18.03 14.20
CA PRO A 211 2.97 -19.00 13.58
C PRO A 211 2.16 -18.42 12.41
N GLN A 212 1.72 -17.16 12.50
CA GLN A 212 1.02 -16.50 11.39
C GLN A 212 1.97 -16.26 10.21
N ALA A 213 3.19 -15.79 10.46
CA ALA A 213 4.20 -15.59 9.42
C ALA A 213 4.54 -16.89 8.66
N GLY A 214 4.53 -18.02 9.35
CA GLY A 214 4.72 -19.34 8.74
C GLY A 214 3.65 -19.71 7.70
N THR A 215 2.42 -19.15 7.78
CA THR A 215 1.39 -19.42 6.76
C THR A 215 1.72 -18.83 5.40
N ALA A 216 2.64 -17.86 5.34
CA ALA A 216 3.17 -17.37 4.06
C ALA A 216 3.93 -18.47 3.30
N ILE A 217 4.56 -19.41 4.02
CA ILE A 217 5.25 -20.58 3.45
C ILE A 217 4.25 -21.69 3.18
N HIS A 218 3.52 -22.11 4.21
CA HIS A 218 2.51 -23.15 4.13
C HIS A 218 1.54 -23.06 5.31
N ASN A 219 0.24 -23.26 5.08
CA ASN A 219 -0.79 -23.11 6.12
C ASN A 219 -0.55 -23.99 7.36
N ASP A 220 -0.06 -25.23 7.18
CA ASP A 220 0.30 -26.14 8.28
C ASP A 220 1.26 -25.57 9.34
N PHE A 221 2.08 -24.58 8.99
CA PHE A 221 3.05 -24.01 9.93
C PHE A 221 2.37 -23.43 11.16
N LYS A 222 1.17 -22.87 11.00
CA LYS A 222 0.44 -22.27 12.12
C LYS A 222 0.01 -23.32 13.15
N ASP A 223 -0.49 -24.46 12.68
CA ASP A 223 -1.05 -25.51 13.56
C ASP A 223 0.05 -26.39 14.16
N LYS A 224 1.13 -26.62 13.40
CA LYS A 224 2.27 -27.46 13.81
C LYS A 224 3.38 -26.68 14.52
N PHE A 225 3.33 -25.35 14.58
CA PHE A 225 4.39 -24.52 15.16
C PHE A 225 4.83 -24.99 16.56
N ILE A 226 6.13 -25.25 16.69
CA ILE A 226 6.80 -25.54 17.97
C ILE A 226 7.54 -24.28 18.46
N ARG A 227 8.45 -23.76 17.62
CA ARG A 227 9.29 -22.58 17.90
C ARG A 227 9.91 -22.04 16.62
N ALA A 228 10.47 -20.84 16.67
CA ALA A 228 11.25 -20.26 15.59
C ALA A 228 12.66 -19.90 16.08
N GLU A 229 13.69 -20.18 15.28
CA GLU A 229 15.00 -19.59 15.48
C GLU A 229 15.05 -18.30 14.63
N VAL A 230 15.35 -17.18 15.28
CA VAL A 230 15.24 -15.85 14.67
C VAL A 230 16.53 -15.07 14.86
N ILE A 231 17.00 -14.45 13.78
CA ILE A 231 18.12 -13.51 13.79
C ILE A 231 17.83 -12.37 12.81
N ASN A 232 18.19 -11.14 13.16
CA ASN A 232 18.09 -10.03 12.23
C ASN A 232 19.15 -10.16 11.09
N TRP A 233 18.77 -9.84 9.84
CA TRP A 233 19.66 -10.06 8.69
C TRP A 233 21.00 -9.32 8.78
N GLN A 234 21.03 -8.10 9.35
CA GLN A 234 22.28 -7.36 9.51
C GLN A 234 23.25 -8.10 10.45
N ASP A 235 22.74 -8.69 11.53
CA ASP A 235 23.52 -9.48 12.48
C ASP A 235 24.04 -10.78 11.86
N LEU A 236 23.23 -11.42 11.02
CA LEU A 236 23.63 -12.62 10.28
C LEU A 236 24.77 -12.31 9.31
N LEU A 237 24.65 -11.27 8.50
CA LEU A 237 25.70 -10.85 7.55
C LEU A 237 26.98 -10.43 8.29
N SER A 238 26.85 -9.64 9.36
CA SER A 238 27.99 -9.19 10.18
C SER A 238 28.70 -10.35 10.89
N SER A 239 28.00 -11.45 11.14
CA SER A 239 28.57 -12.66 11.72
C SER A 239 29.19 -13.60 10.69
N GLY A 240 28.82 -13.46 9.41
CA GLY A 240 29.32 -14.24 8.28
C GLY A 240 28.76 -15.66 8.16
N SER A 241 28.16 -16.22 9.22
CA SER A 241 27.40 -17.47 9.15
C SER A 241 26.46 -17.64 10.35
N TYR A 242 25.45 -18.49 10.19
CA TYR A 242 24.55 -18.90 11.27
C TYR A 242 25.28 -19.51 12.47
N ALA A 243 26.29 -20.35 12.22
CA ALA A 243 27.08 -20.98 13.28
C ALA A 243 27.78 -19.92 14.15
N LYS A 244 28.46 -18.97 13.52
CA LYS A 244 29.13 -17.86 14.22
C LYS A 244 28.14 -16.95 14.95
N ALA A 245 26.99 -16.68 14.34
CA ALA A 245 25.95 -15.86 14.97
C ALA A 245 25.37 -16.56 16.22
N ARG A 246 25.21 -17.89 16.18
CA ARG A 246 24.77 -18.70 17.31
C ARG A 246 25.80 -18.73 18.43
N GLU A 247 27.09 -18.86 18.11
CA GLU A 247 28.19 -18.78 19.10
C GLU A 247 28.23 -17.41 19.80
N LYS A 248 27.89 -16.33 19.10
CA LYS A 248 27.76 -14.98 19.65
C LYS A 248 26.46 -14.74 20.43
N GLY A 249 25.54 -15.70 20.47
CA GLY A 249 24.25 -15.55 21.14
C GLY A 249 23.25 -14.63 20.43
N LEU A 250 23.43 -14.37 19.13
CA LEU A 250 22.56 -13.47 18.34
C LEU A 250 21.32 -14.19 17.79
N VAL A 251 21.36 -15.53 17.71
CA VAL A 251 20.21 -16.35 17.28
C VAL A 251 19.30 -16.59 18.49
N ARG A 252 18.09 -16.06 18.43
CA ARG A 252 17.07 -16.21 19.48
C ARG A 252 16.16 -17.39 19.17
N THR A 253 15.67 -18.05 20.21
CA THR A 253 14.60 -19.04 20.09
C THR A 253 13.31 -18.43 20.59
N GLU A 254 12.36 -18.28 19.68
CA GLU A 254 11.12 -17.54 19.89
C GLU A 254 9.89 -18.45 19.87
N GLY A 255 8.91 -18.09 20.70
CA GLY A 255 7.65 -18.83 20.88
C GLY A 255 6.51 -18.33 19.98
N LYS A 256 5.30 -18.83 20.26
CA LYS A 256 4.08 -18.52 19.49
C LYS A 256 3.67 -17.05 19.53
N GLU A 257 4.02 -16.34 20.59
CA GLU A 257 3.68 -14.93 20.81
C GLU A 257 4.69 -13.95 20.20
N TYR A 258 5.80 -14.45 19.63
CA TYR A 258 6.80 -13.57 19.03
C TYR A 258 6.23 -12.88 17.79
N ILE A 259 6.33 -11.55 17.77
CA ILE A 259 5.94 -10.72 16.64
C ILE A 259 7.13 -10.61 15.71
N VAL A 260 6.95 -11.07 14.47
CA VAL A 260 8.00 -11.02 13.45
C VAL A 260 8.33 -9.57 13.12
N GLN A 261 9.62 -9.28 13.04
CA GLN A 261 10.15 -7.96 12.69
C GLN A 261 10.62 -7.94 11.24
N ASP A 262 10.62 -6.75 10.65
CA ASP A 262 11.14 -6.56 9.30
C ASP A 262 12.63 -6.95 9.25
N GLY A 263 12.98 -7.75 8.25
CA GLY A 263 14.33 -8.24 8.07
C GLY A 263 14.73 -9.41 8.99
N ASP A 264 13.81 -9.98 9.76
CA ASP A 264 14.10 -11.23 10.47
C ASP A 264 14.45 -12.34 9.47
N VAL A 265 15.47 -13.12 9.80
CA VAL A 265 15.79 -14.38 9.13
C VAL A 265 15.35 -15.50 10.08
N ILE A 266 14.44 -16.34 9.60
CA ILE A 266 13.69 -17.27 10.44
C ILE A 266 13.89 -18.70 9.98
N GLU A 267 14.23 -19.58 10.92
CA GLU A 267 14.13 -21.02 10.75
C GLU A 267 12.99 -21.55 11.63
N PHE A 268 11.90 -21.97 10.99
CA PHE A 268 10.75 -22.53 11.69
C PHE A 268 10.99 -23.97 12.12
N ARG A 269 10.62 -24.28 13.36
CA ARG A 269 10.51 -25.65 13.87
C ARG A 269 9.02 -25.97 14.02
N ILE A 270 8.52 -26.84 13.15
CA ILE A 270 7.14 -27.35 13.10
C ILE A 270 7.07 -28.80 13.56
#